data_AF-A0A1B2EHT5-F1
#
_entry.id   AF-A0A1B2EHT5-F1
#
_cell.length_a   1.000
_cell.length_b   1.000
_cell.length_c   1.000
_cell.angle_alpha   90.00
_cell.angle_beta   90.00
_cell.angle_gamma   90.00
#
_symmetry.space_group_name_H-M   'P 1'
#
loop_
_entity.id
_entity.type
_entity.pdbx_description
1 polymer ?
#
loop_
_entity_poly.entity_id
_entity_poly.type
_entity_poly.pdbx_seq_one_letter_code
_entity_poly.pdbx_strand_id
1 'polypeptide(L)'
;MGDGSRATSSFACTACGSPAIRVPDEIHDAADLSCAGCGTDLGSWSAFKERVRQSILREIASCKISADLASSDIPGQCLEA
;
A
#
# COMPACT_ATOMS: atom_id res chain seq x y z
N MET A 1 -4.81 -12.48 23.99
CA MET A 1 -5.06 -13.08 22.67
C MET A 1 -4.93 -11.94 21.68
N GLY A 2 -3.87 -11.93 20.86
CA GLY A 2 -3.56 -10.78 20.03
C GLY A 2 -4.36 -10.79 18.75
N ASP A 3 -5.25 -9.81 18.58
CA ASP A 3 -5.90 -9.52 17.31
C ASP A 3 -4.86 -8.83 16.41
N GLY A 4 -4.04 -9.66 15.76
CA GLY A 4 -3.13 -9.20 14.72
C GLY A 4 -3.97 -8.62 13.59
N SER A 5 -4.12 -7.30 13.58
CA SER A 5 -4.73 -6.52 12.52
C SER A 5 -4.13 -6.95 11.19
N ARG A 6 -4.84 -7.84 10.50
CA ARG A 6 -4.52 -8.25 9.14
C ARG A 6 -4.81 -7.04 8.29
N ALA A 7 -3.81 -6.18 8.10
CA ALA A 7 -3.83 -5.17 7.06
C ALA A 7 -4.12 -5.91 5.76
N THR A 8 -5.37 -5.82 5.29
CA THR A 8 -5.77 -6.35 4.00
C THR A 8 -5.11 -5.45 2.98
N SER A 9 -3.86 -5.77 2.66
CA SER A 9 -3.06 -5.11 1.65
C SER A 9 -3.90 -4.98 0.38
N SER A 10 -4.25 -3.76 -0.01
CA SER A 10 -5.16 -3.42 -1.11
C SER A 10 -4.63 -3.78 -2.51
N PHE A 11 -3.55 -4.56 -2.56
CA PHE A 11 -2.81 -4.97 -3.74
C PHE A 11 -3.19 -6.37 -4.22
N ALA A 12 -4.29 -6.92 -3.71
CA ALA A 12 -4.81 -8.21 -4.11
C ALA A 12 -5.54 -8.12 -5.45
N CYS A 13 -5.42 -9.17 -6.28
CA CYS A 13 -6.26 -9.33 -7.46
C CYS A 13 -7.74 -9.26 -7.06
N THR A 14 -8.52 -8.46 -7.80
CA THR A 14 -9.94 -8.25 -7.50
C THR A 14 -10.81 -9.49 -7.75
N ALA A 15 -10.34 -10.43 -8.58
CA ALA A 15 -11.06 -11.66 -8.92
C ALA A 15 -10.83 -12.79 -7.90
N CYS A 16 -9.59 -13.02 -7.48
CA CYS A 16 -9.24 -14.15 -6.60
C CYS A 16 -8.72 -13.76 -5.21
N GLY A 17 -8.47 -12.47 -4.96
CA GLY A 17 -7.86 -12.00 -3.72
C GLY A 17 -6.37 -12.35 -3.57
N SER A 18 -5.75 -12.94 -4.59
CA SER A 18 -4.33 -13.30 -4.53
C SER A 18 -3.44 -12.08 -4.76
N PRO A 19 -2.38 -11.88 -3.96
CA PRO A 19 -1.39 -10.81 -4.17
C PRO A 19 -0.36 -11.15 -5.26
N ALA A 20 -0.49 -12.30 -5.93
CA ALA A 20 0.49 -12.78 -6.89
C ALA A 20 0.27 -12.21 -8.30
N ILE A 21 1.33 -11.64 -8.88
CA ILE A 21 1.38 -11.16 -10.27
C ILE A 21 2.34 -12.01 -11.09
N ARG A 22 2.00 -12.24 -12.36
CA ARG A 22 2.91 -12.85 -13.33
C ARG A 22 3.64 -11.74 -14.07
N VAL A 23 4.95 -11.69 -13.94
CA VAL A 23 5.79 -10.72 -14.65
C VAL A 23 5.99 -11.22 -16.09
N PRO A 24 5.71 -10.41 -17.12
CA PRO A 24 5.99 -10.75 -18.50
C PRO A 24 7.49 -10.84 -18.76
N ASP A 25 7.89 -11.61 -19.77
CA ASP A 25 9.30 -11.83 -20.13
C ASP A 25 10.01 -10.51 -20.52
N GLU A 26 9.25 -9.59 -21.13
CA GLU A 26 9.69 -8.23 -21.44
C GLU A 26 8.88 -7.19 -20.65
N ILE A 27 9.56 -6.42 -19.80
CA ILE A 27 8.93 -5.40 -18.94
C ILE A 27 8.94 -4.05 -19.65
N HIS A 28 7.82 -3.69 -20.28
CA HIS A 28 7.60 -2.37 -20.88
C HIS A 28 6.30 -1.73 -20.39
N ASP A 29 6.11 -0.41 -20.56
CA ASP A 29 4.95 0.31 -19.98
C ASP A 29 3.58 -0.17 -20.48
N ALA A 30 3.53 -0.67 -21.72
CA ALA A 30 2.36 -1.28 -22.33
C ALA A 30 2.23 -2.80 -22.08
N ALA A 31 3.12 -3.41 -21.28
CA ALA A 31 3.11 -4.86 -21.11
C ALA A 31 1.91 -5.26 -20.27
N ASP A 32 1.12 -6.21 -20.75
CA ASP A 32 -0.05 -6.71 -20.03
C ASP A 32 0.38 -7.55 -18.83
N LEU A 33 -0.27 -7.30 -17.70
CA LEU A 33 -0.07 -8.05 -16.47
C LEU A 33 -1.24 -8.99 -16.24
N SER A 34 -0.92 -10.21 -15.83
CA SER A 34 -1.93 -11.17 -15.40
C SER A 34 -1.69 -11.59 -13.96
N CYS A 35 -2.78 -11.89 -13.24
CA CYS A 35 -2.68 -12.48 -11.92
C CYS A 35 -2.05 -13.88 -12.01
N ALA A 36 -1.03 -14.16 -11.20
CA ALA A 36 -0.42 -15.50 -11.17
C ALA A 36 -1.31 -16.54 -10.48
N GLY A 37 -2.35 -16.11 -9.74
CA GLY A 37 -3.30 -16.99 -9.07
C GLY A 37 -4.44 -17.47 -9.97
N CYS A 38 -5.06 -16.56 -10.72
CA CYS A 38 -6.24 -16.87 -11.53
C CYS A 38 -6.09 -16.56 -13.03
N GLY A 39 -4.99 -15.96 -13.46
CA GLY A 39 -4.75 -15.58 -14.85
C GLY A 39 -5.55 -14.38 -15.34
N THR A 40 -6.34 -13.73 -14.48
CA THR A 40 -7.11 -12.52 -14.85
C THR A 40 -6.19 -11.38 -15.22
N ASP A 41 -6.55 -10.65 -16.28
CA ASP A 41 -5.86 -9.44 -16.70
C ASP A 41 -5.98 -8.34 -15.62
N LEU A 42 -4.82 -7.79 -15.25
CA LEU A 42 -4.69 -6.71 -14.27
C LEU A 42 -4.45 -5.35 -14.98
N GLY A 43 -4.46 -5.32 -16.31
CA GLY A 43 -4.11 -4.20 -17.17
C GLY A 43 -2.60 -4.05 -17.40
N SER A 44 -2.21 -2.91 -17.95
CA SER A 44 -0.82 -2.65 -18.35
C SER A 44 0.12 -2.38 -17.16
N TRP A 45 1.41 -2.65 -17.35
CA TRP A 45 2.49 -2.44 -16.37
C TRP A 45 2.53 -0.99 -15.85
N SER A 46 2.37 -0.01 -16.73
CA SER A 46 2.32 1.42 -16.37
C SER A 46 1.19 1.72 -15.37
N ALA A 47 -0.04 1.27 -15.68
CA ALA A 47 -1.20 1.43 -14.81
C ALA A 47 -1.01 0.73 -13.46
N PHE A 48 -0.40 -0.46 -13.46
CA PHE A 48 -0.10 -1.19 -12.24
C PHE A 48 0.92 -0.46 -11.36
N LYS A 49 2.04 0.02 -11.94
CA LYS A 49 3.04 0.82 -11.22
C LYS A 49 2.41 2.05 -10.57
N GLU A 50 1.52 2.73 -11.29
CA GLU A 50 0.85 3.93 -10.77
C GLU A 50 -0.09 3.59 -9.60
N ARG A 51 -0.91 2.55 -9.73
CA ARG A 51 -1.74 2.07 -8.61
C ARG A 51 -0.90 1.71 -7.40
N VAL A 52 0.24 1.03 -7.61
CA VAL A 52 1.13 0.65 -6.52
C VAL A 52 1.73 1.88 -5.84
N ARG A 53 2.19 2.87 -6.62
CA ARG A 53 2.68 4.15 -6.10
C ARG A 53 1.62 4.85 -5.26
N GLN A 54 0.39 4.95 -5.76
CA GLN A 54 -0.71 5.60 -5.03
C GLN A 54 -1.04 4.88 -3.73
N SER A 55 -1.09 3.55 -3.72
CA SER A 55 -1.31 2.80 -2.51
C SER A 55 -0.18 3.00 -1.49
N ILE A 56 1.08 2.97 -1.92
CA ILE A 56 2.22 3.25 -1.03
C ILE A 56 2.13 4.68 -0.48
N LEU A 57 1.86 5.68 -1.31
CA LEU A 57 1.71 7.06 -0.89
C LEU A 57 0.54 7.26 0.09
N ARG A 58 -0.57 6.55 -0.12
CA ARG A 58 -1.73 6.56 0.77
C ARG A 58 -1.39 5.96 2.14
N GLU A 59 -0.69 4.83 2.17
CA GLU A 59 -0.26 4.23 3.44
C GLU A 59 0.75 5.15 4.17
N ILE A 60 1.70 5.75 3.44
CA ILE A 60 2.62 6.74 4.00
C ILE A 60 1.86 7.95 4.56
N ALA A 61 0.86 8.46 3.84
CA ALA A 61 0.02 9.57 4.30
C ALA A 61 -0.82 9.18 5.52
N SER A 62 -1.35 7.96 5.53
CA SER A 62 -2.14 7.42 6.64
C SER A 62 -1.30 7.24 7.90
N CYS A 63 -0.07 6.74 7.79
CA CYS A 63 0.87 6.66 8.91
C CYS A 63 1.33 8.03 9.41
N LYS A 64 1.38 9.05 8.54
CA LYS A 64 1.72 10.42 8.94
C LYS A 64 0.64 11.10 9.79
N ILE A 65 -0.64 10.70 9.68
CA ILE A 65 -1.70 11.20 10.56
C ILE A 65 -1.55 10.64 11.98
N SER A 66 -1.04 9.41 12.13
CA SER A 66 -0.75 8.82 13.44
C SER A 66 0.54 9.34 14.10
N ALA A 67 1.47 9.93 13.34
CA ALA A 67 2.68 10.54 13.89
C ALA A 67 2.44 11.98 14.37
N ASP A 68 1.48 12.71 13.79
CA ASP A 68 1.21 14.09 14.16
C ASP A 68 0.31 14.22 15.41
N LEU A 69 -0.54 13.22 15.71
CA LEU A 69 -1.38 13.21 16.91
C LEU A 69 -0.79 12.42 18.10
N ALA A 70 0.51 12.13 18.07
CA ALA A 70 1.26 11.60 19.21
C ALA A 70 2.42 12.52 19.65
N SER A 71 2.42 13.78 19.19
CA SER A 71 3.40 14.79 19.60
C SER A 71 2.74 16.11 20.05
N SER A 72 1.70 16.01 20.88
CA SER A 72 1.25 17.14 21.70
C SER A 72 0.62 16.65 22.99
N ASP A 73 1.44 16.04 23.85
CA ASP A 73 1.21 16.02 25.29
C ASP A 73 2.56 16.18 25.99
N ILE A 74 2.96 17.43 26.25
CA ILE A 74 3.37 17.93 27.57
C ILE A 74 3.17 19.47 27.61
N PRO A 75 2.22 20.03 28.37
CA PRO A 75 2.34 21.39 28.89
C PRO A 75 3.24 21.35 30.13
N GLY A 76 4.56 21.44 29.91
CA GLY A 76 5.55 21.53 30.99
C GLY A 76 6.01 22.97 31.15
N GLN A 77 5.37 23.72 32.05
CA GLN A 77 5.93 24.99 32.55
C GLN A 77 7.17 24.66 33.41
N CYS A 78 8.37 24.93 32.90
CA CYS A 78 9.52 25.18 33.76
C CYS A 78 9.54 26.67 34.10
N LEU A 79 9.00 26.99 35.28
CA LEU A 79 9.23 28.23 36.00
C LEU A 79 10.71 28.30 36.40
N GLU A 80 11.47 29.25 35.85
CA GLU A 80 12.69 29.79 36.48
C GLU A 80 12.90 31.27 36.11
N ALA A 81 12.77 32.15 37.11
CA ALA A 81 13.66 33.27 37.43
C ALA A 81 13.21 33.93 38.74
#